data_AF-A0A420E5I2-F1
#
_entry.id   AF-A0A420E5I2-F1
#
_cell.length_a   1.000
_cell.length_b   1.000
_cell.length_c   1.000
_cell.angle_alpha   90.00
_cell.angle_beta   90.00
_cell.angle_gamma   90.00
#
_symmetry.space_group_name_H-M   'P 1'
#
loop_
_entity.id
_entity.type
_entity.pdbx_description
1 polymer ?
#
loop_
_entity_poly.entity_id
_entity_poly.type
_entity_poly.pdbx_seq_one_letter_code
_entity_poly.pdbx_strand_id
1 'polypeptide(L)'
;MTFDKMNHISMEFTPSQLGETKKVFLKNGSSISTKWKKENEYIIRYKPENYADYYSPYFLFQFENRTLKRMIPYPNKRSFGYMAIIMIGFIYFKGIKPDLYLTLIGFSIVFVFLLQFVVGIAAYQKIKNNVFGKNITEIKETSELKN
;
A
#
# COMPACT_ATOMS: atom_id res chain seq x y z
N MET A 1 -3.10 28.59 13.03
CA MET A 1 -2.67 27.38 13.76
C MET A 1 -1.48 26.78 13.03
N THR A 2 -0.28 27.02 13.53
CA THR A 2 0.92 26.27 13.14
C THR A 2 0.77 24.88 13.74
N PHE A 3 0.47 23.88 12.91
CA PHE A 3 0.57 22.47 13.30
C PHE A 3 2.02 22.24 13.71
N ASP A 4 2.26 22.17 15.00
CA ASP A 4 3.52 21.72 15.56
C ASP A 4 3.81 20.36 14.90
N LYS A 5 4.88 20.27 14.10
CA LYS A 5 5.14 19.13 13.20
C LYS A 5 5.21 17.86 14.03
N MET A 6 4.10 17.13 14.16
CA MET A 6 4.10 15.78 14.69
C MET A 6 4.83 14.91 13.66
N ASN A 7 6.13 14.70 13.87
CA ASN A 7 7.00 13.96 12.97
C ASN A 7 6.72 12.45 13.03
N HIS A 8 5.53 12.02 12.61
CA HIS A 8 5.16 10.60 12.45
C HIS A 8 5.83 9.95 11.24
N ILE A 9 6.28 10.77 10.30
CA ILE A 9 6.95 10.37 9.06
C ILE A 9 8.07 11.35 8.78
N SER A 10 9.12 10.89 8.07
CA SER A 10 10.22 11.74 7.65
C SER A 10 9.69 12.92 6.82
N MET A 11 10.22 14.14 7.10
CA MET A 11 9.79 15.38 6.43
C MET A 11 9.90 15.32 4.90
N GLU A 12 10.83 14.51 4.38
CA GLU A 12 10.96 14.27 2.94
C GLU A 12 9.67 13.72 2.35
N PHE A 13 8.94 12.88 3.08
CA PHE A 13 7.70 12.22 2.65
C PHE A 13 6.43 12.90 3.17
N THR A 14 6.54 13.89 4.05
CA THR A 14 5.38 14.64 4.59
C THR A 14 4.87 15.67 3.59
N PRO A 15 3.56 15.65 3.25
CA PRO A 15 2.91 16.73 2.50
C PRO A 15 2.94 18.06 3.27
N SER A 16 2.83 19.18 2.57
CA SER A 16 2.82 20.50 3.20
C SER A 16 1.53 20.77 3.97
N GLN A 17 0.39 20.26 3.49
CA GLN A 17 -0.93 20.51 4.09
C GLN A 17 -1.82 19.27 4.11
N LEU A 18 -2.84 19.30 4.98
CA LEU A 18 -3.92 18.32 5.00
C LEU A 18 -4.64 18.29 3.65
N GLY A 19 -4.93 17.08 3.16
CA GLY A 19 -5.55 16.83 1.85
C GLY A 19 -4.55 16.67 0.70
N GLU A 20 -3.34 17.21 0.83
CA GLU A 20 -2.33 17.17 -0.22
C GLU A 20 -1.66 15.80 -0.35
N THR A 21 -1.16 15.54 -1.55
CA THR A 21 -0.36 14.36 -1.87
C THR A 21 1.02 14.78 -2.30
N LYS A 22 2.05 14.25 -1.64
CA LYS A 22 3.44 14.39 -2.03
C LYS A 22 3.93 13.10 -2.67
N LYS A 23 4.68 13.21 -3.77
CA LYS A 23 5.33 12.08 -4.43
C LYS A 23 6.84 12.30 -4.40
N VAL A 24 7.56 11.29 -3.92
CA VAL A 24 9.03 11.26 -3.86
C VAL A 24 9.51 10.11 -4.74
N PHE A 25 10.46 10.39 -5.63
CA PHE A 25 11.10 9.37 -6.45
C PHE A 25 12.36 8.87 -5.75
N LEU A 26 12.53 7.55 -5.68
CA LEU A 26 13.70 6.90 -5.11
C LEU A 26 14.75 6.69 -6.20
N LYS A 27 16.00 6.46 -5.77
CA LYS A 27 17.16 6.28 -6.68
C LYS A 27 17.00 5.10 -7.66
N ASN A 28 16.20 4.10 -7.30
CA ASN A 28 15.94 2.91 -8.11
C ASN A 28 14.71 3.07 -9.04
N GLY A 29 14.35 4.30 -9.43
CA GLY A 29 13.20 4.59 -10.31
C GLY A 29 11.81 4.42 -9.69
N SER A 30 11.70 3.72 -8.57
CA SER A 30 10.44 3.58 -7.82
C SER A 30 10.01 4.91 -7.17
N SER A 31 8.77 4.99 -6.69
CA SER A 31 8.28 6.19 -6.01
C SER A 31 7.42 5.89 -4.81
N ILE A 32 7.42 6.79 -3.83
CA ILE A 32 6.51 6.75 -2.68
C ILE A 32 5.59 7.97 -2.78
N SER A 33 4.29 7.70 -2.74
CA SER A 33 3.26 8.74 -2.68
C SER A 33 2.65 8.74 -1.29
N THR A 34 2.61 9.89 -0.64
CA THR A 34 2.03 10.10 0.69
C THR A 34 0.94 11.15 0.60
N LYS A 35 -0.26 10.84 1.08
CA LYS A 35 -1.38 11.77 1.21
C LYS A 35 -1.70 12.00 2.68
N TRP A 36 -1.72 13.26 3.11
CA TRP A 36 -2.11 13.61 4.47
C TRP A 36 -3.64 13.67 4.53
N LYS A 37 -4.26 12.68 5.17
CA LYS A 37 -5.73 12.51 5.13
C LYS A 37 -6.41 13.25 6.28
N LYS A 38 -5.87 13.09 7.48
CA LYS A 38 -6.31 13.74 8.74
C LYS A 38 -5.08 13.94 9.62
N GLU A 39 -5.19 14.71 10.69
CA GLU A 39 -4.09 15.06 11.61
C GLU A 39 -3.10 13.92 11.86
N ASN A 40 -3.61 12.74 12.27
CA ASN A 40 -2.80 11.55 12.53
C ASN A 40 -3.02 10.40 11.52
N GLU A 41 -3.48 10.71 10.30
CA GLU A 41 -3.77 9.72 9.27
C GLU A 41 -3.08 10.02 7.94
N TYR A 42 -2.31 9.04 7.45
CA TYR A 42 -1.60 9.14 6.17
C TYR A 42 -1.96 7.96 5.27
N ILE A 43 -2.24 8.23 3.99
CA ILE A 43 -2.32 7.19 2.96
C ILE A 43 -0.98 7.16 2.23
N ILE A 44 -0.25 6.06 2.32
CA ILE A 44 1.06 5.92 1.68
C ILE A 44 1.01 4.76 0.69
N ARG A 45 1.65 4.94 -0.46
CA ARG A 45 1.81 3.91 -1.49
C ARG A 45 3.22 3.91 -2.04
N TYR A 46 3.87 2.75 -2.01
CA TYR A 46 5.11 2.50 -2.75
C TYR A 46 4.78 1.97 -4.15
N LYS A 47 5.22 2.64 -5.20
CA LYS A 47 5.06 2.20 -6.59
C LYS A 47 6.42 1.72 -7.08
N PRO A 48 6.62 0.41 -7.31
CA PRO A 48 7.82 -0.07 -7.96
C PRO A 48 7.90 0.50 -9.40
N GLU A 49 9.11 0.52 -9.97
CA GLU A 49 9.34 0.98 -11.34
C GLU A 49 8.79 0.01 -12.40
N ASN A 50 8.58 -1.26 -12.03
CA ASN A 50 8.15 -2.31 -12.92
C ASN A 50 6.63 -2.54 -12.90
N TYR A 51 6.17 -3.51 -13.70
CA TYR A 51 4.76 -3.95 -13.80
C TYR A 51 4.12 -4.45 -12.49
N ALA A 52 4.87 -4.56 -11.38
CA ALA A 52 4.25 -4.86 -10.09
C ALA A 52 3.46 -3.67 -9.52
N ASP A 53 3.59 -2.47 -10.10
CA ASP A 53 2.83 -1.28 -9.69
C ASP A 53 1.30 -1.49 -9.83
N TYR A 54 0.87 -2.30 -10.80
CA TYR A 54 -0.50 -2.71 -11.00
C TYR A 54 -1.07 -3.41 -9.78
N TYR A 55 -0.26 -4.18 -9.06
CA TYR A 55 -0.66 -4.90 -7.85
C TYR A 55 -0.32 -4.16 -6.55
N SER A 56 0.42 -3.06 -6.61
CA SER A 56 0.87 -2.38 -5.39
C SER A 56 -0.29 -1.69 -4.64
N PRO A 57 -0.58 -2.12 -3.39
CA PRO A 57 -1.67 -1.58 -2.60
C PRO A 57 -1.35 -0.19 -2.02
N TYR A 58 -2.39 0.48 -1.55
CA TYR A 58 -2.26 1.67 -0.69
C TYR A 58 -2.31 1.22 0.77
N PHE A 59 -1.71 1.98 1.67
CA PHE A 59 -1.74 1.71 3.09
C PHE A 59 -2.23 2.94 3.82
N LEU A 60 -3.27 2.81 4.64
CA LEU A 60 -3.63 3.83 5.62
C LEU A 60 -2.89 3.55 6.92
N PHE A 61 -2.14 4.54 7.36
CA PHE A 61 -1.45 4.55 8.63
C PHE A 61 -2.15 5.54 9.56
N GLN A 62 -2.55 5.05 10.74
CA GLN A 62 -3.17 5.84 11.80
C GLN A 62 -2.25 5.85 13.01
N PHE A 63 -1.94 7.05 13.51
CA PHE A 63 -1.06 7.25 14.65
C PHE A 63 -1.83 7.70 15.89
N GLU A 64 -1.35 7.28 17.06
CA GLU A 64 -1.83 7.73 18.36
C GLU A 64 -0.60 7.91 19.26
N ASN A 65 -0.48 9.08 19.89
CA ASN A 65 0.67 9.41 20.75
C ASN A 65 2.03 9.09 20.11
N ARG A 66 2.19 9.43 18.82
CA ARG A 66 3.39 9.17 17.99
C ARG A 66 3.69 7.70 17.66
N THR A 67 2.87 6.77 18.12
CA THR A 67 2.98 5.35 17.81
C THR A 67 2.01 4.95 16.70
N LEU A 68 2.40 3.97 15.87
CA LEU A 68 1.52 3.42 14.85
C LEU A 68 0.43 2.58 15.53
N LYS A 69 -0.79 3.10 15.57
CA LYS A 69 -1.95 2.40 16.13
C LYS A 69 -2.49 1.35 15.17
N ARG A 70 -2.63 1.72 13.90
CA ARG A 70 -3.27 0.86 12.89
C ARG A 70 -2.68 1.07 11.51
N MET A 71 -2.50 -0.05 10.81
CA MET A 71 -2.17 -0.09 9.39
C MET A 71 -3.26 -0.89 8.66
N ILE A 72 -3.83 -0.30 7.61
CA ILE A 72 -4.87 -0.95 6.79
C ILE A 72 -4.42 -0.95 5.33
N PRO A 73 -4.17 -2.13 4.73
CA PRO A 73 -3.93 -2.23 3.29
C PRO A 73 -5.25 -2.06 2.52
N TYR A 74 -5.22 -1.26 1.47
CA TYR A 74 -6.29 -1.14 0.48
C TYR A 74 -5.80 -1.69 -0.85
N PRO A 75 -6.51 -2.67 -1.41
CA PRO A 75 -6.11 -3.27 -2.67
C PRO A 75 -6.17 -2.23 -3.80
N ASN A 76 -5.25 -2.35 -4.76
CA ASN A 76 -5.26 -1.53 -5.96
C ASN A 76 -6.41 -1.98 -6.88
N LYS A 77 -7.41 -1.11 -7.03
CA LYS A 77 -8.57 -1.34 -7.90
C LYS A 77 -8.17 -1.59 -9.37
N ARG A 78 -7.03 -1.06 -9.81
CA ARG A 78 -6.53 -1.28 -11.18
C ARG A 78 -6.29 -2.75 -11.48
N SER A 79 -5.79 -3.53 -10.51
CA SER A 79 -5.54 -4.97 -10.68
C SER A 79 -6.79 -5.72 -11.13
N PHE A 80 -7.95 -5.37 -10.56
CA PHE A 80 -9.23 -6.01 -10.90
C PHE A 80 -9.75 -5.59 -12.27
N GLY A 81 -9.47 -4.35 -12.71
CA GLY A 81 -9.76 -3.93 -14.08
C GLY A 81 -8.98 -4.73 -15.12
N TYR A 82 -7.67 -4.92 -14.89
CA TYR A 82 -6.84 -5.76 -15.76
C TYR A 82 -7.27 -7.22 -15.74
N MET A 83 -7.61 -7.75 -14.56
CA MET A 83 -8.18 -9.09 -14.43
C MET A 83 -9.43 -9.25 -15.30
N ALA A 84 -10.36 -8.30 -15.26
CA ALA A 84 -11.58 -8.35 -16.07
C ALA A 84 -11.26 -8.36 -17.58
N ILE A 85 -10.35 -7.49 -18.04
CA ILE A 85 -9.94 -7.43 -19.46
C ILE A 85 -9.31 -8.75 -19.91
N ILE A 86 -8.40 -9.31 -19.10
CA ILE A 86 -7.73 -10.58 -19.41
C ILE A 86 -8.73 -11.73 -19.45
N MET A 87 -9.66 -11.78 -18.49
CA MET A 87 -10.71 -12.80 -18.46
C MET A 87 -11.63 -12.73 -19.67
N ILE A 88 -12.09 -11.53 -20.06
CA ILE A 88 -12.94 -11.36 -21.25
C ILE A 88 -12.21 -11.85 -22.50
N GLY A 89 -10.94 -11.46 -22.67
CA GLY A 89 -10.11 -11.95 -23.76
C GLY A 89 -9.95 -13.47 -23.73
N PHE A 90 -9.64 -14.04 -22.57
CA PHE A 90 -9.44 -15.48 -22.42
C PHE A 90 -10.71 -16.27 -22.75
N ILE A 91 -11.87 -15.85 -22.25
CA ILE A 91 -13.17 -16.48 -22.54
C ILE A 91 -13.46 -16.40 -24.03
N TYR A 92 -13.30 -15.22 -24.65
CA TYR A 92 -13.60 -15.00 -26.05
C TYR A 92 -12.70 -15.81 -26.99
N PHE A 93 -11.37 -15.78 -26.78
CA PHE A 93 -10.42 -16.44 -27.68
C PHE A 93 -10.29 -17.94 -27.45
N LYS A 94 -10.55 -18.44 -26.23
CA LYS A 94 -10.45 -19.88 -25.92
C LYS A 94 -11.78 -20.63 -25.98
N GLY A 95 -12.89 -19.93 -26.21
CA GLY A 95 -14.22 -20.57 -26.30
C GLY A 95 -14.57 -21.34 -25.02
N ILE A 96 -14.26 -20.76 -23.85
CA ILE A 96 -14.52 -21.40 -22.56
C ILE A 96 -16.02 -21.65 -22.43
N LYS A 97 -16.40 -22.83 -21.94
CA LYS A 97 -17.81 -23.16 -21.73
C LYS A 97 -18.40 -22.31 -20.58
N PRO A 98 -19.66 -21.86 -20.67
CA PRO A 98 -20.27 -20.96 -19.67
C PRO A 98 -20.30 -21.50 -18.24
N ASP A 99 -20.39 -22.82 -18.07
CA ASP A 99 -20.37 -23.51 -16.78
C ASP A 99 -19.05 -23.30 -16.01
N LEU A 100 -17.95 -23.01 -16.71
CA LEU A 100 -16.64 -22.76 -16.10
C LEU A 100 -16.40 -21.28 -15.74
N TYR A 101 -17.30 -20.36 -16.14
CA TYR A 101 -17.09 -18.92 -15.93
C TYR A 101 -16.99 -18.55 -14.46
N LEU A 102 -17.89 -19.07 -13.62
CA LEU A 102 -17.92 -18.76 -12.19
C LEU A 102 -16.61 -19.20 -11.51
N THR A 103 -16.15 -20.42 -11.81
CA THR A 103 -14.89 -20.97 -11.30
C THR A 103 -13.71 -20.12 -11.72
N LEU A 104 -13.65 -19.71 -12.99
CA LEU A 104 -12.57 -18.87 -13.51
C LEU A 104 -12.56 -17.48 -12.84
N ILE A 105 -13.73 -16.87 -12.66
CA ILE A 105 -13.88 -15.58 -11.97
C ILE A 105 -13.41 -15.70 -10.51
N GLY A 106 -13.89 -16.73 -9.80
CA GLY A 106 -13.52 -16.98 -8.40
C GLY A 106 -12.02 -17.17 -8.24
N PHE A 107 -11.41 -18.03 -9.06
CA PHE A 107 -9.96 -18.26 -9.06
C PHE A 107 -9.18 -16.97 -9.36
N SER A 108 -9.62 -16.20 -10.36
CA SER A 108 -8.95 -14.95 -10.76
C SER A 108 -8.97 -13.90 -9.64
N ILE A 109 -10.10 -13.76 -8.94
CA ILE A 109 -10.22 -12.84 -7.79
C ILE A 109 -9.24 -13.24 -6.68
N VAL A 110 -9.23 -14.52 -6.29
CA VAL A 110 -8.32 -15.03 -5.25
C VAL A 110 -6.87 -14.83 -5.66
N PHE A 111 -6.53 -15.12 -6.93
CA PHE A 111 -5.19 -14.94 -7.46
C PHE A 111 -4.74 -13.48 -7.45
N VAL A 112 -5.61 -12.54 -7.82
CA VAL A 112 -5.33 -11.10 -7.75
C VAL A 112 -5.07 -10.67 -6.31
N PHE A 113 -5.87 -11.13 -5.33
CA PHE A 113 -5.62 -10.84 -3.92
C PHE A 113 -4.26 -11.39 -3.46
N LEU A 114 -3.90 -12.60 -3.88
CA LEU A 114 -2.62 -13.21 -3.54
C LEU A 114 -1.44 -12.42 -4.10
N LEU A 115 -1.49 -11.99 -5.37
CA LEU A 115 -0.45 -11.14 -5.95
C LEU A 115 -0.34 -9.79 -5.22
N GLN A 116 -1.47 -9.16 -4.91
CA GLN A 116 -1.48 -7.90 -4.16
C GLN A 116 -0.95 -8.07 -2.73
N PHE A 117 -1.17 -9.23 -2.10
CA PHE A 117 -0.64 -9.54 -0.79
C PHE A 117 0.89 -9.68 -0.83
N VAL A 118 1.43 -10.46 -1.77
CA VAL A 118 2.88 -10.65 -1.95
C VAL A 118 3.57 -9.31 -2.24
N VAL A 119 3.04 -8.53 -3.19
CA VAL A 119 3.57 -7.19 -3.50
C VAL A 119 3.37 -6.24 -2.32
N GLY A 120 2.27 -6.39 -1.58
CA GLY A 120 1.96 -5.61 -0.39
C GLY A 120 3.00 -5.77 0.72
N ILE A 121 3.47 -6.98 0.98
CA ILE A 121 4.54 -7.22 1.98
C ILE A 121 5.80 -6.45 1.60
N ALA A 122 6.25 -6.58 0.35
CA ALA A 122 7.45 -5.89 -0.13
C ALA A 122 7.27 -4.36 -0.12
N ALA A 123 6.10 -3.87 -0.54
CA ALA A 123 5.77 -2.44 -0.52
C ALA A 123 5.77 -1.88 0.90
N TYR A 124 5.20 -2.61 1.87
CA TYR A 124 5.19 -2.22 3.27
C TYR A 124 6.61 -2.11 3.83
N GLN A 125 7.48 -3.08 3.57
CA GLN A 125 8.88 -3.03 4.00
C GLN A 125 9.60 -1.81 3.44
N LYS A 126 9.36 -1.47 2.16
CA LYS A 126 9.94 -0.27 1.54
C LYS A 126 9.40 1.02 2.17
N ILE A 127 8.10 1.10 2.45
CA ILE A 127 7.51 2.24 3.17
C ILE A 127 8.13 2.35 4.56
N LYS A 128 8.22 1.25 5.30
CA LYS A 128 8.81 1.21 6.64
C LYS A 128 10.23 1.73 6.64
N ASN A 129 11.08 1.28 5.71
CA ASN A 129 12.49 1.65 5.71
C ASN A 129 12.78 3.08 5.23
N ASN A 130 11.91 3.67 4.41
CA ASN A 130 12.15 5.01 3.82
C ASN A 130 11.35 6.11 4.54
N VAL A 131 10.09 5.83 4.88
CA VAL A 131 9.14 6.85 5.36
C VAL A 131 9.15 6.95 6.88
N PHE A 132 9.16 5.81 7.56
CA PHE A 132 9.25 5.74 9.02
C PHE A 132 10.73 5.57 9.37
N GLY A 133 11.44 6.67 9.63
CA GLY A 133 12.86 6.61 10.02
C GLY A 133 13.10 5.69 11.22
N LYS A 134 14.36 5.26 11.43
CA LYS A 134 14.78 4.31 12.49
C LYS A 134 14.23 4.64 13.90
N ASN A 135 13.88 5.88 14.19
CA ASN A 135 13.32 6.33 15.48
C ASN A 135 11.87 5.92 15.77
N ILE A 136 11.13 5.36 14.80
CA ILE A 136 9.75 4.85 15.02
C ILE A 136 9.75 3.31 15.16
N THR A 137 10.91 2.68 14.95
CA THR A 137 11.12 1.24 15.04
C THR A 137 11.44 0.72 16.43
N GLU A 138 11.47 1.55 17.47
CA GLU A 138 11.28 1.08 18.85
C GLU A 138 9.79 0.75 19.09
N ILE A 139 9.26 -0.12 18.24
CA ILE A 139 8.12 -0.95 18.60
C ILE A 139 8.69 -1.91 19.64
N LYS A 140 8.44 -1.60 20.91
CA LYS A 140 8.62 -2.48 22.08
C LYS A 140 8.84 -3.95 21.68
N GLU A 141 10.09 -4.39 21.68
CA GLU A 141 10.44 -5.70 22.25
C GLU A 141 10.23 -5.70 23.78
N THR A 142 9.88 -4.55 24.36
CA THR A 142 9.44 -4.38 25.75
C THR A 142 7.97 -4.81 25.97
N SER A 143 7.54 -5.90 25.36
CA SER A 143 6.39 -6.69 25.85
C SER A 143 6.82 -8.03 26.46
N GLU A 144 8.10 -8.36 26.43
CA GLU A 144 8.68 -9.48 27.18
C GLU A 144 9.86 -8.93 27.99
N LEU A 145 9.99 -9.34 29.26
CA LEU A 145 10.92 -8.83 30.28
C LEU A 145 10.48 -7.54 30.98
N LYS A 146 9.40 -7.65 31.76
CA LYS A 146 9.44 -7.28 33.18
C LYS A 146 8.28 -7.98 33.90
N ASN A 147 8.66 -9.06 34.60
CA ASN A 147 8.06 -9.74 35.76
C ASN A 147 6.53 -9.78 35.86
#